data_AF-A0A4Q5P2H5-F1
#
_entry.id   AF-A0A4Q5P2H5-F1
#
_cell.length_a   1.000
_cell.length_b   1.000
_cell.length_c   1.000
_cell.angle_alpha   90.00
_cell.angle_beta   90.00
_cell.angle_gamma   90.00
#
_symmetry.space_group_name_H-M   'P 1'
#
loop_
_entity.id
_entity.type
_entity.pdbx_description
1 polymer ?
#
loop_
_entity_poly.entity_id
_entity_poly.type
_entity_poly.pdbx_seq_one_letter_code
_entity_poly.pdbx_strand_id
1 'polypeptide(L)'
;MPFPEILSRFAIAALLTTCFCVPLGLALLRVTGVPPTYPPLLPQQIVSGTVGGALLVSLGYWLLSALIPDKRTRHAAFLALAIVLCLTSFQLATRLSYTQSPRFAGVTVAAQVGQCVLHTMVVFLSVICFLSEESGWA
;
A
#
# COMPACT_ATOMS: atom_id res chain seq x y z
N MET A 1 -18.39 0.38 12.30
CA MET A 1 -17.61 -0.79 12.77
C MET A 1 -17.05 -0.42 14.14
N PRO A 2 -17.26 -1.21 15.19
CA PRO A 2 -16.70 -0.94 16.51
C PRO A 2 -15.16 -0.89 16.47
N PHE A 3 -14.56 -0.04 17.32
CA PHE A 3 -13.12 0.23 17.35
C PHE A 3 -12.22 -1.02 17.46
N PRO A 4 -12.56 -2.06 18.25
CA PRO A 4 -11.75 -3.28 18.33
C PRO A 4 -11.65 -4.06 17.01
N GLU A 5 -12.69 -4.04 16.19
CA GLU A 5 -12.68 -4.68 14.87
C GLU A 5 -11.75 -3.93 13.90
N ILE A 6 -11.74 -2.59 13.95
CA ILE A 6 -10.83 -1.80 13.11
C ILE A 6 -9.37 -2.09 13.48
N LEU A 7 -9.06 -2.22 14.77
CA LEU A 7 -7.72 -2.58 15.25
C LEU A 7 -7.30 -3.98 14.83
N SER A 8 -8.20 -4.97 14.85
CA SER A 8 -7.88 -6.32 14.39
C SER A 8 -7.64 -6.36 12.89
N ARG A 9 -8.46 -5.64 12.09
CA ARG A 9 -8.25 -5.51 10.64
C ARG A 9 -6.97 -4.78 10.30
N PHE A 10 -6.65 -3.72 11.03
CA PHE A 10 -5.35 -3.04 10.94
C PHE A 10 -4.20 -4.04 11.17
N ALA A 11 -4.24 -4.80 12.27
CA ALA A 11 -3.18 -5.74 12.63
C ALA A 11 -2.99 -6.82 11.55
N ILE A 12 -4.09 -7.39 11.03
CA ILE A 12 -4.04 -8.39 9.96
C ILE A 12 -3.51 -7.78 8.66
N ALA A 13 -4.00 -6.59 8.27
CA ALA A 13 -3.52 -5.89 7.08
C ALA A 13 -2.03 -5.56 7.20
N ALA A 14 -1.58 -5.02 8.33
CA ALA A 14 -0.18 -4.72 8.58
C ALA A 14 0.70 -5.98 8.55
N LEU A 15 0.23 -7.09 9.15
CA LEU A 15 0.96 -8.36 9.14
C LEU A 15 1.08 -8.92 7.73
N LEU A 16 -0.04 -9.07 7.02
CA LEU A 16 -0.04 -9.62 5.65
C LEU A 16 0.78 -8.75 4.71
N THR A 17 0.55 -7.44 4.71
CA THR A 17 1.31 -6.52 3.84
C THR A 17 2.79 -6.56 4.14
N THR A 18 3.20 -6.65 5.41
CA THR A 18 4.62 -6.79 5.77
C THR A 18 5.20 -8.13 5.31
N CYS A 19 4.50 -9.24 5.55
CA CYS A 19 4.93 -10.58 5.15
C CYS A 19 5.09 -10.73 3.64
N PHE A 20 4.28 -10.03 2.83
CA PHE A 20 4.39 -10.04 1.37
C PHE A 20 5.36 -8.99 0.82
N CYS A 21 5.33 -7.76 1.33
CA CYS A 21 6.11 -6.64 0.78
C CYS A 21 7.60 -6.74 1.14
N VAL A 22 7.97 -7.31 2.29
CA VAL A 22 9.39 -7.48 2.66
C VAL A 22 10.11 -8.43 1.71
N PRO A 23 9.69 -9.69 1.51
CA PRO A 23 10.37 -10.59 0.58
C PRO A 23 10.27 -10.10 -0.87
N LEU A 24 9.12 -9.53 -1.27
CA LEU A 24 8.96 -8.98 -2.62
C LEU A 24 9.87 -7.77 -2.86
N GLY A 25 9.98 -6.85 -1.90
CA GLY A 25 10.87 -5.70 -1.99
C GLY A 25 12.34 -6.09 -2.05
N LEU A 26 12.75 -7.08 -1.24
CA LEU A 26 14.09 -7.65 -1.29
C LEU A 26 14.38 -8.37 -2.61
N ALA A 27 13.39 -9.09 -3.17
CA ALA A 27 13.50 -9.71 -4.48
C ALA A 27 13.64 -8.66 -5.59
N LEU A 28 12.79 -7.64 -5.59
CA LEU A 28 12.81 -6.54 -6.56
C LEU A 28 14.15 -5.82 -6.58
N LEU A 29 14.80 -5.60 -5.43
CA LEU A 29 16.16 -5.05 -5.37
C LEU A 29 17.18 -5.86 -6.17
N ARG A 30 17.03 -7.18 -6.24
CA ARG A 30 17.94 -8.07 -6.99
C ARG A 30 17.68 -8.04 -8.50
N VAL A 31 16.44 -7.88 -8.93
CA VAL A 31 16.06 -7.97 -10.35
C VAL A 31 16.08 -6.62 -11.07
N THR A 32 15.94 -5.52 -10.34
CA THR A 32 15.80 -4.18 -10.94
C THR A 32 17.12 -3.51 -11.32
N GLY A 33 18.26 -4.19 -11.10
CA GLY A 33 19.58 -3.71 -11.52
C GLY A 33 19.97 -2.38 -10.88
N VAL A 34 19.53 -2.16 -9.64
CA VAL A 34 19.73 -0.90 -8.92
C VAL A 34 21.25 -0.62 -8.80
N PRO A 35 21.73 0.59 -9.17
CA PRO A 35 23.15 0.89 -9.07
C PRO A 35 23.64 0.76 -7.61
N PRO A 36 24.89 0.34 -7.37
CA PRO A 36 25.44 0.13 -6.02
C PRO A 36 25.41 1.38 -5.13
N THR A 37 25.33 2.56 -5.75
CA THR A 37 25.25 3.87 -5.09
C THR A 37 23.85 4.24 -4.63
N TYR A 38 22.82 3.50 -5.05
CA TYR A 38 21.46 3.74 -4.59
C TYR A 38 21.33 3.32 -3.13
N PRO A 39 20.69 4.14 -2.26
CA PRO A 39 20.43 3.73 -0.90
C PRO A 39 19.59 2.43 -0.92
N PRO A 40 20.06 1.34 -0.30
CA PRO A 40 19.33 0.08 -0.30
C PRO A 40 17.95 0.33 0.31
N LEU A 41 16.91 -0.30 -0.26
CA LEU A 41 15.60 -0.34 0.40
C LEU A 41 15.78 -1.11 1.70
N LEU A 42 15.90 -0.36 2.80
CA LEU A 42 16.13 -0.96 4.11
C LEU A 42 14.82 -1.64 4.54
N PRO A 43 14.87 -2.82 5.17
CA PRO A 43 13.66 -3.48 5.68
C PRO A 43 12.79 -2.56 6.55
N GLN A 44 13.42 -1.65 7.31
CA GLN A 44 12.71 -0.63 8.10
C GLN A 44 11.82 0.31 7.26
N GLN A 45 12.21 0.66 6.04
CA GLN A 45 11.44 1.53 5.16
C GLN A 45 10.22 0.79 4.60
N ILE A 46 10.39 -0.50 4.29
CA ILE A 46 9.29 -1.36 3.85
C ILE A 46 8.29 -1.54 4.99
N VAL A 47 8.77 -1.87 6.20
CA VAL A 47 7.93 -2.04 7.39
C VAL A 47 7.20 -0.73 7.75
N SER A 48 7.90 0.41 7.73
CA SER A 48 7.28 1.71 7.97
C SER A 48 6.20 2.01 6.93
N GLY A 49 6.45 1.70 5.65
CA GLY A 49 5.48 1.88 4.57
C GLY A 49 4.26 0.97 4.69
N THR A 50 4.44 -0.31 5.04
CA THR A 50 3.33 -1.26 5.20
C THR A 50 2.46 -0.94 6.41
N VAL A 51 3.09 -0.68 7.56
CA VAL A 51 2.38 -0.31 8.80
C VAL A 51 1.69 1.05 8.64
N GLY A 52 2.38 2.05 8.10
CA GLY A 52 1.82 3.37 7.84
C GLY A 52 0.66 3.32 6.84
N GLY A 53 0.80 2.54 5.77
CA GLY A 53 -0.26 2.30 4.79
C GLY A 53 -1.50 1.63 5.39
N ALA A 54 -1.31 0.56 6.17
CA ALA A 54 -2.40 -0.12 6.87
C ALA A 54 -3.11 0.82 7.86
N LEU A 55 -2.37 1.68 8.56
CA LEU A 55 -2.93 2.68 9.47
C LEU A 55 -3.79 3.71 8.72
N LEU A 56 -3.29 4.25 7.60
CA LEU A 56 -4.02 5.21 6.78
C LEU A 56 -5.30 4.61 6.20
N VAL A 57 -5.25 3.36 5.74
CA VAL A 57 -6.46 2.65 5.26
C VAL A 57 -7.47 2.48 6.38
N SER A 58 -7.02 2.10 7.57
CA SER A 58 -7.88 1.93 8.75
C SER A 58 -8.55 3.24 9.15
N LEU A 59 -7.80 4.35 9.15
CA LEU A 59 -8.32 5.69 9.42
C LEU A 59 -9.33 6.12 8.35
N GLY A 60 -9.02 5.89 7.07
CA GLY A 60 -9.90 6.22 5.95
C GLY A 60 -11.22 5.44 6.00
N TYR A 61 -11.15 4.14 6.29
CA TYR A 61 -12.35 3.32 6.46
C TYR A 61 -13.17 3.74 7.68
N TRP A 62 -12.51 4.08 8.80
CA TRP A 62 -13.18 4.63 9.98
C TRP A 62 -13.95 5.91 9.64
N LEU A 63 -13.32 6.85 8.92
CA LEU A 63 -13.97 8.09 8.49
C LEU A 63 -15.15 7.81 7.54
N LEU A 64 -14.97 6.92 6.56
CA LEU A 64 -16.07 6.48 5.69
C LEU A 64 -17.22 5.85 6.48
N SER A 65 -16.93 5.12 7.56
CA SER A 65 -17.95 4.53 8.41
C SER A 65 -18.72 5.55 9.25
N ALA A 66 -18.12 6.70 9.55
CA ALA A 66 -18.78 7.81 10.21
C ALA A 66 -19.68 8.61 9.26
N LEU A 67 -19.27 8.74 7.98
CA LEU A 67 -20.00 9.52 6.97
C LEU A 67 -21.09 8.71 6.24
N ILE A 68 -20.82 7.43 5.98
CA ILE A 68 -21.69 6.53 5.20
C ILE A 68 -22.08 5.34 6.10
N PRO A 69 -23.26 5.40 6.76
CA PRO A 69 -23.71 4.34 7.63
C PRO A 69 -24.08 3.08 6.86
N ASP A 70 -24.58 3.22 5.63
CA ASP A 70 -24.91 2.10 4.75
C ASP A 70 -23.65 1.31 4.35
N LYS A 71 -23.64 0.02 4.68
CA LYS A 71 -22.48 -0.86 4.50
C LYS A 71 -22.12 -1.02 3.01
N ARG A 72 -23.12 -1.23 2.15
CA ARG A 72 -22.92 -1.49 0.72
C ARG A 72 -22.34 -0.28 0.01
N THR A 73 -22.89 0.91 0.27
CA THR A 73 -22.41 2.18 -0.28
C THR A 73 -21.01 2.50 0.25
N ARG A 74 -20.75 2.26 1.54
CA ARG A 74 -19.42 2.45 2.13
C ARG A 74 -18.36 1.58 1.45
N HIS A 75 -18.66 0.31 1.20
CA HIS A 75 -17.73 -0.60 0.53
C HIS A 75 -17.50 -0.23 -0.93
N ALA A 76 -18.56 0.13 -1.65
CA ALA A 76 -18.43 0.63 -3.02
C ALA A 76 -17.55 1.89 -3.08
N ALA A 77 -17.75 2.84 -2.15
CA ALA A 77 -16.92 4.04 -2.05
C ALA A 77 -15.47 3.72 -1.69
N PHE A 78 -15.25 2.81 -0.75
CA PHE A 78 -13.91 2.36 -0.36
C PHE A 78 -13.17 1.67 -1.50
N LEU A 79 -13.84 0.81 -2.26
CA LEU A 79 -13.29 0.15 -3.45
C LEU A 79 -12.97 1.15 -4.56
N ALA A 80 -13.88 2.11 -4.80
CA ALA A 80 -13.64 3.17 -5.78
C ALA A 80 -12.41 4.02 -5.41
N LEU A 81 -12.28 4.41 -4.15
CA LEU A 81 -11.11 5.13 -3.64
C LEU A 81 -9.82 4.30 -3.79
N ALA A 82 -9.87 3.01 -3.50
CA ALA A 82 -8.73 2.11 -3.68
C ALA A 82 -8.29 2.03 -5.15
N ILE A 83 -9.24 1.93 -6.09
CA ILE A 83 -8.95 1.94 -7.53
C ILE A 83 -8.28 3.26 -7.95
N VAL A 84 -8.83 4.40 -7.50
CA VAL A 84 -8.24 5.72 -7.79
C VAL A 84 -6.85 5.85 -7.19
N LEU A 85 -6.63 5.38 -5.96
CA LEU A 85 -5.32 5.35 -5.31
C LEU A 85 -4.31 4.48 -6.08
N CYS A 86 -4.72 3.31 -6.57
CA CYS A 86 -3.88 2.48 -7.42
C CYS A 86 -3.50 3.22 -8.71
N LEU A 87 -4.47 3.76 -9.45
CA LEU A 87 -4.23 4.47 -10.72
C LEU A 87 -3.33 5.70 -10.53
N THR A 88 -3.58 6.49 -9.48
CA THR A 88 -2.75 7.64 -9.13
C THR A 88 -1.34 7.24 -8.72
N SER A 89 -1.14 6.07 -8.09
CA SER A 89 0.20 5.57 -7.75
C SER A 89 1.03 5.23 -8.98
N PHE A 90 0.43 4.61 -10.00
CA PHE A 90 1.10 4.36 -11.28
C PHE A 90 1.42 5.66 -12.02
N GLN A 91 0.54 6.66 -11.95
CA GLN A 91 0.80 8.00 -12.48
C GLN A 91 1.89 8.74 -11.69
N LEU A 92 2.02 8.48 -10.39
CA LEU A 92 3.03 9.12 -9.56
C LEU A 92 4.44 8.65 -9.95
N ALA A 93 4.60 7.36 -10.29
CA ALA A 93 5.85 6.83 -10.81
C ALA A 93 6.31 7.55 -12.09
N THR A 94 5.38 7.92 -12.98
CA THR A 94 5.72 8.63 -14.23
C THR A 94 5.90 10.14 -14.04
N ARG A 95 5.31 10.74 -12.99
CA ARG A 95 5.40 12.18 -12.71
C ARG A 95 6.47 12.57 -11.69
N LEU A 96 6.91 11.66 -10.83
CA LEU A 96 8.01 11.90 -9.91
C LEU A 96 9.32 11.97 -10.70
N SER A 97 9.65 13.20 -11.09
CA SER A 97 10.88 13.65 -11.75
C SER A 97 12.13 13.47 -10.86
N TYR A 98 12.26 12.33 -10.19
CA TYR A 98 13.49 11.95 -9.49
C TYR A 98 14.66 11.77 -10.47
N THR A 99 14.39 11.64 -11.76
CA THR A 99 15.38 11.60 -12.83
C THR A 99 16.06 12.95 -13.09
N GLN A 100 15.50 14.08 -12.63
CA GLN A 100 16.08 15.41 -12.87
C GLN A 100 16.85 15.98 -11.68
N SER A 101 16.76 15.37 -10.51
CA SER A 101 17.56 15.76 -9.34
C SER A 101 18.89 15.00 -9.34
N PRO A 102 20.05 15.68 -9.25
CA PRO A 102 21.35 15.03 -9.13
C PRO A 102 21.43 14.06 -7.94
N ARG A 103 20.60 14.28 -6.91
CA ARG A 103 20.54 13.47 -5.68
C ARG A 103 19.85 12.12 -5.88
N PHE A 104 19.05 12.00 -6.94
CA PHE A 104 18.30 10.80 -7.30
C PHE A 104 18.64 10.31 -8.73
N ALA A 105 19.70 10.87 -9.32
CA ALA A 105 20.28 10.41 -10.57
C ALA A 105 20.70 8.94 -10.42
N GLY A 106 19.94 8.03 -11.04
CA GLY A 106 20.13 6.58 -10.89
C GLY A 106 18.93 5.82 -10.32
N VAL A 107 17.85 6.49 -9.87
CA VAL A 107 16.56 5.82 -9.68
C VAL A 107 16.12 5.29 -11.05
N THR A 108 16.24 3.98 -11.25
CA THR A 108 15.79 3.36 -12.50
C THR A 108 14.27 3.36 -12.55
N VAL A 109 13.70 3.42 -13.76
CA VAL A 109 12.26 3.21 -13.98
C VAL A 109 11.81 1.89 -13.32
N ALA A 110 12.69 0.88 -13.29
CA ALA A 110 12.45 -0.40 -12.64
C ALA A 110 12.26 -0.28 -11.11
N ALA A 111 13.00 0.60 -10.42
CA ALA A 111 12.82 0.85 -8.99
C ALA A 111 11.48 1.57 -8.69
N GLN A 112 11.07 2.49 -9.56
CA GLN A 112 9.77 3.18 -9.44
C GLN A 112 8.60 2.22 -9.67
N VAL A 113 8.72 1.35 -10.67
CA VAL A 113 7.76 0.27 -10.92
C VAL A 113 7.71 -0.68 -9.72
N GLY A 114 8.86 -1.05 -9.15
CA GLY A 114 8.94 -1.87 -7.95
C GLY A 114 8.23 -1.26 -6.74
N GLN A 115 8.43 0.04 -6.48
CA GLN A 115 7.69 0.75 -5.43
C GLN A 115 6.18 0.80 -5.71
N CYS A 116 5.77 1.00 -6.96
CA CYS A 116 4.37 0.98 -7.34
C CYS A 116 3.71 -0.39 -7.13
N VAL A 117 4.44 -1.47 -7.44
CA VAL A 117 3.98 -2.85 -7.18
C VAL A 117 3.78 -3.07 -5.68
N LEU A 118 4.76 -2.67 -4.85
CA LEU A 118 4.65 -2.80 -3.39
C LEU A 118 3.47 -1.98 -2.84
N HIS A 119 3.27 -0.75 -3.32
CA HIS A 119 2.13 0.07 -2.91
C HIS A 119 0.79 -0.56 -3.32
N THR A 120 0.72 -1.11 -4.52
CA THR A 120 -0.48 -1.82 -5.01
C THR A 120 -0.80 -3.04 -4.14
N MET A 121 0.21 -3.79 -3.70
CA MET A 121 0.03 -4.90 -2.77
C MET A 121 -0.50 -4.43 -1.42
N VAL A 122 0.01 -3.32 -0.88
CA VAL A 122 -0.49 -2.74 0.37
C VAL A 122 -1.97 -2.38 0.26
N VAL A 123 -2.36 -1.68 -0.81
CA VAL A 123 -3.75 -1.29 -1.04
C VAL A 123 -4.64 -2.52 -1.21
N PHE A 124 -4.24 -3.48 -2.04
CA PHE A 124 -5.05 -4.66 -2.36
C PHE A 124 -5.28 -5.57 -1.15
N LEU A 125 -4.21 -5.90 -0.41
CA LEU A 125 -4.33 -6.72 0.80
C LEU A 125 -5.14 -6.02 1.88
N SER A 126 -5.00 -4.70 2.02
CA SER A 126 -5.82 -3.93 2.95
C SER A 126 -7.29 -3.95 2.53
N VAL A 127 -7.60 -3.80 1.24
CA VAL A 127 -8.96 -3.92 0.73
C VAL A 127 -9.56 -5.29 1.03
N ILE A 128 -8.82 -6.38 0.79
CA ILE A 128 -9.27 -7.74 1.14
C ILE A 128 -9.55 -7.86 2.64
N CYS A 129 -8.66 -7.35 3.49
CA CYS A 129 -8.84 -7.43 4.94
C CYS A 129 -10.13 -6.75 5.40
N PHE A 130 -10.47 -5.61 4.82
CA PHE A 130 -11.65 -4.82 5.16
C PHE A 130 -12.94 -5.27 4.45
N LEU A 131 -12.85 -5.89 3.28
CA LEU A 131 -14.01 -6.40 2.53
C LEU A 131 -14.34 -7.88 2.81
N SER A 132 -13.42 -8.67 3.38
CA SER A 132 -13.64 -10.11 3.68
C SER A 132 -14.81 -10.38 4.63
N GLU A 133 -15.32 -9.37 5.31
CA GLU A 133 -16.52 -9.44 6.16
C GLU A 133 -17.84 -9.56 5.36
N GLU A 134 -17.85 -9.24 4.06
CA GLU A 134 -19.05 -9.40 3.22
C GLU A 134 -19.29 -10.83 2.76
N SER A 135 -18.25 -11.67 2.70
CA SER A 135 -18.42 -13.02 2.17
C SER A 135 -19.10 -13.95 3.19
N GLY A 136 -19.06 -13.63 4.49
CA GLY A 136 -19.52 -14.53 5.56
C GLY A 136 -18.58 -15.70 5.84
N TRP A 137 -17.30 -15.60 5.43
CA TRP A 137 -16.29 -16.65 5.62
C TRP A 137 -15.36 -16.41 6.83
N ALA A 138 -15.66 -15.43 7.68
CA ALA A 138 -14.89 -15.09 8.87
C ALA A 138 -15.64 -15.52 10.14
#